data_AF-U6LAX3-F1
#
_entry.id   AF-U6LAX3-F1
#
_cell.length_a   1.000
_cell.length_b   1.000
_cell.length_c   1.000
_cell.angle_alpha   90.00
_cell.angle_beta   90.00
_cell.angle_gamma   90.00
#
_symmetry.space_group_name_H-M   'P 1'
#
loop_
_entity.id
_entity.type
_entity.pdbx_description
1 polymer ?
#
loop_
_entity_poly.entity_id
_entity_poly.type
_entity_poly.pdbx_seq_one_letter_code
_entity_poly.pdbx_strand_id
1 'polypeptide(L)'
;MPLSIQQQQQQQQQQQQQRQHQQHQQQQQQQQQERRQQQLSREADPRMAAIFSKVSEQYGELVNFIIRPPRDVYSDEELGPRLFTLGGRLYQRTDLELVNRREMRLQCSHYEPVLPPGKTQKLPCVVYLHGNCSSRLEAMSALPVLLPLNITVFAFDFSGSGRSDGPYISLGFRVDCLLREWRSEEGSILAL
;
A
#
# COMPACT_ATOMS: atom_id res chain seq x y z
N MET A 1 -30.83 -23.25 71.46
CA MET A 1 -31.70 -24.45 71.49
C MET A 1 -31.34 -25.28 70.26
N PRO A 2 -30.70 -26.46 70.40
CA PRO A 2 -30.43 -27.31 69.26
C PRO A 2 -31.77 -27.80 68.66
N LEU A 3 -31.89 -27.76 67.33
CA LEU A 3 -33.04 -28.29 66.60
C LEU A 3 -33.24 -29.78 66.94
N SER A 4 -34.48 -30.24 66.97
CA SER A 4 -34.76 -31.67 67.17
C SER A 4 -34.20 -32.47 65.98
N ILE A 5 -33.76 -33.71 66.22
CA ILE A 5 -33.16 -34.58 65.19
C ILE A 5 -34.08 -34.72 63.95
N GLN A 6 -35.41 -34.74 64.17
CA GLN A 6 -36.40 -34.77 63.09
C GLN A 6 -36.40 -33.48 62.25
N GLN A 7 -36.27 -32.31 62.87
CA GLN A 7 -36.23 -31.04 62.15
C GLN A 7 -34.95 -30.91 61.31
N GLN A 8 -33.80 -31.40 61.80
CA GLN A 8 -32.57 -31.45 61.02
C GLN A 8 -32.68 -32.39 59.81
N GLN A 9 -33.28 -33.57 59.97
CA GLN A 9 -33.50 -34.50 58.86
C GLN A 9 -34.43 -33.91 57.79
N GLN A 10 -35.51 -33.25 58.21
CA GLN A 10 -36.45 -32.61 57.29
C GLN A 10 -35.80 -31.43 56.54
N GLN A 11 -34.97 -30.63 57.21
CA GLN A 11 -34.23 -29.53 56.58
C GLN A 11 -33.17 -30.05 55.59
N GLN A 12 -32.47 -31.14 55.92
CA GLN A 12 -31.53 -31.78 55.01
C GLN A 12 -32.22 -32.34 53.77
N GLN A 13 -33.39 -32.99 53.92
CA GLN A 13 -34.19 -33.46 52.79
C GLN A 13 -34.67 -32.30 51.90
N GLN A 14 -35.17 -31.21 52.50
CA GLN A 14 -35.59 -30.03 51.74
C GLN A 14 -34.43 -29.39 50.97
N GLN A 15 -33.25 -29.25 51.60
CA GLN A 15 -32.07 -28.74 50.91
C GLN A 15 -31.59 -29.67 49.78
N GLN A 16 -31.68 -30.98 49.98
CA GLN A 16 -31.31 -31.95 48.95
C GLN A 16 -32.27 -31.88 47.75
N GLN A 17 -33.58 -31.75 48.01
CA GLN A 17 -34.59 -31.54 46.97
C GLN A 17 -34.38 -30.21 46.23
N GLN A 18 -34.07 -29.12 46.94
CA GLN A 18 -33.75 -27.83 46.33
C GLN A 18 -32.50 -27.89 45.45
N ARG A 19 -31.43 -28.54 45.91
CA ARG A 19 -30.19 -28.73 45.11
C ARG A 19 -30.46 -29.57 43.86
N GLN A 20 -31.25 -30.64 43.98
CA GLN A 20 -31.64 -31.46 42.82
C GLN A 20 -32.47 -30.65 41.81
N HIS A 21 -33.42 -29.85 42.29
CA HIS A 21 -34.22 -28.98 41.42
C HIS A 21 -33.36 -27.93 40.72
N GLN A 22 -32.43 -27.30 41.44
CA GLN A 22 -31.54 -26.28 40.89
C GLN A 22 -30.55 -26.86 39.86
N GLN A 23 -30.00 -28.05 40.13
CA GLN A 23 -29.15 -28.78 39.17
C GLN A 23 -29.94 -29.15 37.90
N HIS A 24 -31.17 -29.62 38.06
CA HIS A 24 -32.03 -29.96 36.92
C HIS A 24 -32.36 -28.72 36.07
N GLN A 25 -32.67 -27.58 36.71
CA GLN A 25 -32.90 -26.32 36.00
C GLN A 25 -31.65 -25.83 35.24
N GLN A 26 -30.46 -25.89 35.85
CA GLN A 26 -29.21 -25.52 35.17
C GLN A 26 -28.93 -26.42 33.96
N GLN A 27 -29.13 -27.72 34.11
CA GLN A 27 -28.90 -28.68 33.04
C GLN A 27 -29.88 -28.47 31.87
N GLN A 28 -31.14 -28.15 32.16
CA GLN A 28 -32.12 -27.78 31.12
C GLN A 28 -31.74 -26.46 30.42
N GLN A 29 -31.26 -25.46 31.16
CA GLN A 29 -30.82 -24.19 30.56
C GLN A 29 -29.60 -24.36 29.67
N GLN A 30 -28.60 -25.13 30.09
CA GLN A 30 -27.43 -25.46 29.26
C GLN A 30 -27.84 -26.19 27.98
N GLN A 31 -28.69 -27.22 28.08
CA GLN A 31 -29.18 -27.93 26.89
C GLN A 31 -30.00 -27.01 25.97
N GLN A 32 -30.79 -26.08 26.50
CA GLN A 32 -31.51 -25.10 25.67
C GLN A 32 -30.56 -24.10 24.99
N GLN A 33 -29.48 -23.69 25.66
CA GLN A 33 -28.46 -22.82 25.07
C GLN A 33 -27.67 -23.54 23.96
N GLU A 34 -27.25 -24.79 24.20
CA GLU A 34 -26.58 -25.63 23.21
C GLU A 34 -27.47 -25.90 21.99
N ARG A 35 -28.75 -26.23 22.21
CA ARG A 35 -29.72 -26.39 21.12
C ARG A 35 -29.92 -25.11 20.32
N ARG A 36 -29.96 -23.95 20.98
CA ARG A 36 -30.03 -22.64 20.30
C ARG A 36 -28.76 -22.35 19.48
N GLN A 37 -27.58 -22.62 20.04
CA GLN A 37 -26.32 -22.43 19.30
C GLN A 37 -26.24 -23.36 18.08
N GLN A 38 -26.66 -24.62 18.22
CA GLN A 38 -26.72 -25.57 17.11
C GLN A 38 -27.77 -25.20 16.06
N GLN A 39 -28.89 -24.59 16.46
CA GLN A 39 -29.88 -24.06 15.51
C GLN A 39 -29.32 -22.86 14.76
N LEU A 40 -28.72 -21.88 15.45
CA LEU A 40 -28.07 -20.73 14.82
C LEU A 40 -26.97 -21.14 13.84
N SER A 41 -26.16 -22.16 14.18
CA SER A 41 -25.12 -22.68 13.27
C SER A 41 -25.67 -23.47 12.09
N ARG A 42 -26.89 -24.03 12.21
CA ARG A 42 -27.60 -24.73 11.11
C ARG A 42 -28.38 -23.77 10.20
N GLU A 43 -28.89 -22.68 10.76
CA GLU A 43 -29.59 -21.62 10.04
C GLU A 43 -28.62 -20.64 9.35
N ALA A 44 -27.38 -20.55 9.83
CA ALA A 44 -26.30 -19.85 9.12
C ALA A 44 -26.03 -20.58 7.80
N ASP A 45 -26.55 -20.05 6.69
CA ASP A 45 -26.33 -20.62 5.35
C ASP A 45 -24.82 -20.58 5.04
N PRO A 46 -24.15 -21.75 4.92
CA PRO A 46 -22.73 -21.81 4.61
C PRO A 46 -22.40 -21.16 3.27
N ARG A 47 -23.38 -21.03 2.35
CA ARG A 47 -23.22 -20.27 1.11
C ARG A 47 -23.07 -18.79 1.37
N MET A 48 -23.83 -18.22 2.31
CA MET A 48 -23.75 -16.80 2.64
C MET A 48 -22.43 -16.48 3.36
N ALA A 49 -21.98 -17.32 4.29
CA ALA A 49 -20.66 -17.17 4.91
C ALA A 49 -19.53 -17.25 3.86
N ALA A 50 -19.62 -18.18 2.91
CA ALA A 50 -18.67 -18.28 1.79
C ALA A 50 -18.76 -17.11 0.79
N ILE A 51 -19.94 -16.52 0.59
CA ILE A 51 -20.11 -15.29 -0.20
C ILE A 51 -19.47 -14.11 0.52
N PHE A 52 -19.70 -13.94 1.83
CA PHE A 52 -19.07 -12.88 2.62
C PHE A 52 -17.54 -13.03 2.66
N SER A 53 -17.02 -14.24 2.83
CA SER A 53 -15.57 -14.47 2.77
C SER A 53 -15.01 -14.14 1.38
N LYS A 54 -15.67 -14.59 0.30
CA LYS A 54 -15.29 -14.24 -1.08
C LYS A 54 -15.36 -12.75 -1.36
N VAL A 55 -16.42 -12.06 -0.92
CA VAL A 55 -16.55 -10.60 -1.09
C VAL A 55 -15.49 -9.86 -0.29
N SER A 56 -15.16 -10.32 0.92
CA SER A 56 -14.07 -9.76 1.73
C SER A 56 -12.70 -9.99 1.10
N GLU A 57 -12.45 -11.18 0.54
CA GLU A 57 -11.24 -11.50 -0.21
C GLU A 57 -11.12 -10.62 -1.46
N GLN A 58 -12.19 -10.54 -2.25
CA GLN A 58 -12.26 -9.68 -3.44
C GLN A 58 -12.08 -8.20 -3.10
N TYR A 59 -12.67 -7.72 -2.00
CA TYR A 59 -12.46 -6.34 -1.53
C TYR A 59 -10.99 -6.12 -1.13
N GLY A 60 -10.38 -7.08 -0.44
CA GLY A 60 -8.95 -7.05 -0.09
C GLY A 60 -8.06 -6.99 -1.33
N GLU A 61 -8.38 -7.76 -2.38
CA GLU A 61 -7.68 -7.71 -3.67
C GLU A 61 -7.86 -6.35 -4.37
N LEU A 62 -9.08 -5.81 -4.40
CA LEU A 62 -9.34 -4.47 -4.96
C LEU A 62 -8.57 -3.38 -4.21
N VAL A 63 -8.54 -3.43 -2.89
CA VAL A 63 -7.72 -2.51 -2.08
C VAL A 63 -6.24 -2.68 -2.41
N ASN A 64 -5.75 -3.92 -2.55
CA ASN A 64 -4.36 -4.18 -2.96
C ASN A 64 -4.04 -3.57 -4.33
N PHE A 65 -4.94 -3.61 -5.31
CA PHE A 65 -4.73 -2.92 -6.59
C PHE A 65 -4.60 -1.40 -6.45
N ILE A 66 -5.17 -0.82 -5.39
CA ILE A 66 -5.07 0.61 -5.11
C ILE A 66 -3.79 0.94 -4.33
N ILE A 67 -3.43 0.16 -3.31
CA ILE A 67 -2.30 0.50 -2.41
C ILE A 67 -0.97 -0.19 -2.76
N ARG A 68 -1.04 -1.31 -3.47
CA ARG A 68 0.08 -2.16 -3.92
C ARG A 68 -0.23 -2.72 -5.31
N PRO A 69 -0.49 -1.86 -6.31
CA PRO A 69 -0.62 -2.35 -7.67
C PRO A 69 0.63 -3.16 -8.05
N PRO A 70 0.49 -4.10 -9.00
CA PRO A 70 1.64 -4.72 -9.63
C PRO A 70 2.64 -3.65 -10.07
N ARG A 71 3.90 -3.82 -9.70
CA ARG A 71 4.95 -2.90 -10.11
C ARG A 71 5.26 -3.11 -11.57
N ASP A 72 5.50 -2.01 -12.27
CA ASP A 72 6.09 -2.07 -13.59
C ASP A 72 7.52 -2.62 -13.47
N VAL A 73 7.83 -3.62 -14.28
CA VAL A 73 9.13 -4.31 -14.28
C VAL A 73 9.79 -4.00 -15.61
N TYR A 74 10.84 -3.18 -15.57
CA TYR A 74 11.55 -2.74 -16.76
C TYR A 74 13.07 -2.75 -16.53
N SER A 75 13.82 -2.85 -17.61
CA SER A 75 15.29 -2.81 -17.63
C SER A 75 15.84 -1.42 -18.00
N ASP A 76 17.13 -1.17 -17.74
CA ASP A 76 17.74 0.13 -18.07
C ASP A 76 17.85 0.37 -19.58
N GLU A 77 17.81 -0.70 -20.38
CA GLU A 77 17.79 -0.66 -21.83
C GLU A 77 16.44 -0.14 -22.37
N GLU A 78 15.34 -0.42 -21.68
CA GLU A 78 13.99 0.03 -22.08
C GLU A 78 13.83 1.55 -21.94
N LEU A 79 14.58 2.18 -21.02
CA LEU A 79 14.67 3.63 -20.89
C LEU A 79 15.41 4.30 -22.06
N GLY A 80 15.88 3.53 -23.04
CA GLY A 80 16.68 3.98 -24.16
C GLY A 80 18.17 4.12 -23.82
N PRO A 81 18.99 4.60 -24.78
CA PRO A 81 20.40 4.83 -24.53
C PRO A 81 20.62 6.10 -23.71
N ARG A 82 21.72 6.14 -22.94
CA ARG A 82 22.09 7.32 -22.13
C ARG A 82 22.45 8.55 -22.98
N LEU A 83 22.79 8.34 -24.24
CA LEU A 83 23.07 9.41 -25.19
C LEU A 83 22.27 9.13 -26.45
N PHE A 84 21.45 10.07 -26.89
CA PHE A 84 20.55 9.88 -28.02
C PHE A 84 20.35 11.15 -28.83
N THR A 85 19.97 10.95 -30.09
CA THR A 85 19.70 12.05 -31.02
C THR A 85 18.20 12.16 -31.26
N LEU A 86 17.67 13.37 -31.17
CA LEU A 86 16.27 13.68 -31.44
C LEU A 86 16.21 14.98 -32.28
N GLY A 87 15.61 14.92 -33.47
CA GLY A 87 15.53 16.08 -34.36
C GLY A 87 16.89 16.69 -34.72
N GLY A 88 17.94 15.87 -34.84
CA GLY A 88 19.30 16.31 -35.18
C GLY A 88 20.08 16.96 -34.02
N ARG A 89 19.53 16.99 -32.81
CA ARG A 89 20.21 17.48 -31.59
C ARG A 89 20.55 16.31 -30.68
N LEU A 90 21.67 16.42 -29.96
CA LEU A 90 22.15 15.42 -29.02
C LEU A 90 21.60 15.70 -27.61
N TYR A 91 21.10 14.66 -26.95
CA TYR A 91 20.57 14.69 -25.59
C TYR A 91 21.20 13.57 -24.78
N GLN A 92 21.29 13.79 -23.47
CA GLN A 92 21.79 12.82 -22.52
C GLN A 92 20.73 12.50 -21.47
N ARG A 93 20.76 11.26 -20.98
CA ARG A 93 20.04 10.79 -19.80
C ARG A 93 21.05 10.53 -18.69
N THR A 94 20.85 11.18 -17.56
CA THR A 94 21.59 10.96 -16.32
C THR A 94 20.70 10.21 -15.34
N ASP A 95 21.08 8.97 -15.01
CA ASP A 95 20.37 8.17 -14.01
C ASP A 95 20.97 8.43 -12.63
N LEU A 96 20.11 8.71 -11.65
CA LEU A 96 20.50 9.03 -10.28
C LEU A 96 19.52 8.42 -9.28
N GLU A 97 19.97 8.29 -8.04
CA GLU A 97 19.19 7.70 -6.97
C GLU A 97 19.03 8.70 -5.83
N LEU A 98 17.78 9.00 -5.47
CA LEU A 98 17.47 9.94 -4.39
C LEU A 98 16.94 9.19 -3.18
N VAL A 99 17.38 9.57 -1.98
CA VAL A 99 16.85 9.00 -0.74
C VAL A 99 15.80 9.93 -0.16
N ASN A 100 14.56 9.47 -0.02
CA ASN A 100 13.53 10.29 0.59
C ASN A 100 13.60 10.26 2.14
N ARG A 101 12.80 11.08 2.80
CA ARG A 101 12.73 11.17 4.28
C ARG A 101 12.36 9.87 5.02
N ARG A 102 11.92 8.84 4.30
CA ARG A 102 11.63 7.50 4.85
C ARG A 102 12.77 6.53 4.59
N GLU A 103 13.93 7.04 4.19
CA GLU A 103 15.14 6.26 3.87
C GLU A 103 14.90 5.26 2.72
N MET A 104 13.97 5.58 1.82
CA MET A 104 13.68 4.77 0.65
C MET A 104 14.38 5.37 -0.56
N ARG A 105 15.09 4.52 -1.30
CA ARG A 105 15.81 4.88 -2.52
C ARG A 105 14.85 4.98 -3.69
N LEU A 106 14.94 6.09 -4.40
CA LEU A 106 14.08 6.43 -5.52
C LEU A 106 14.89 6.49 -6.80
N GLN A 107 14.49 5.70 -7.78
CA GLN A 107 15.15 5.62 -9.07
C GLN A 107 14.70 6.79 -9.94
N CYS A 108 15.65 7.63 -10.34
CA CYS A 108 15.41 8.87 -11.07
C CYS A 108 16.23 8.92 -12.38
N SER A 109 15.72 9.64 -13.37
CA SER A 109 16.37 9.87 -14.66
C SER A 109 16.12 11.31 -15.10
N HIS A 110 17.20 12.03 -15.39
CA HIS A 110 17.14 13.40 -15.90
C HIS A 110 17.57 13.43 -17.36
N TYR A 111 16.73 14.03 -18.21
CA TYR A 111 16.94 14.14 -19.65
C TYR A 111 17.19 15.60 -20.02
N GLU A 112 18.36 15.86 -20.61
CA GLU A 112 18.83 17.21 -20.89
C GLU A 112 19.58 17.27 -22.23
N PRO A 113 19.57 18.44 -22.91
CA PRO A 113 20.35 18.63 -24.13
C PRO A 113 21.84 18.68 -23.80
N VAL A 114 22.65 18.06 -24.65
CA VAL A 114 24.11 18.21 -24.57
C VAL A 114 24.48 19.60 -25.08
N LEU A 115 24.88 20.48 -24.17
CA LEU A 115 25.30 21.83 -24.50
C LEU A 115 26.77 21.88 -24.93
N PRO A 116 27.16 22.81 -25.82
CA PRO A 116 28.55 23.03 -26.16
C PRO A 116 29.40 23.33 -24.91
N PRO A 117 30.68 22.90 -24.89
CA PRO A 117 31.58 23.19 -23.78
C PRO A 117 31.64 24.69 -23.47
N GLY A 118 31.57 25.05 -22.18
CA GLY A 118 31.64 26.43 -21.71
C GLY A 118 30.30 27.19 -21.68
N LYS A 119 29.18 26.55 -22.05
CA LYS A 119 27.84 27.09 -21.83
C LYS A 119 27.09 26.29 -20.78
N THR A 120 27.04 26.82 -19.56
CA THR A 120 26.09 26.37 -18.53
C THR A 120 24.86 27.27 -18.62
N GLN A 121 23.77 26.75 -19.17
CA GLN A 121 22.50 27.46 -19.22
C GLN A 121 21.49 26.77 -18.31
N LYS A 122 20.87 27.53 -17.40
CA LYS A 122 19.72 27.04 -16.64
C LYS A 122 18.54 26.92 -17.60
N LEU A 123 18.11 25.69 -17.84
CA LEU A 123 16.94 25.40 -18.66
C LEU A 123 15.74 25.12 -17.74
N PRO A 124 14.51 25.45 -18.16
CA PRO A 124 13.32 25.02 -17.44
C PRO A 124 13.31 23.49 -17.35
N CYS A 125 12.83 22.97 -16.22
CA CYS A 125 12.72 21.54 -15.97
C CYS A 125 11.27 21.17 -15.66
N VAL A 126 10.77 20.15 -16.36
CA VAL A 126 9.49 19.52 -16.07
C VAL A 126 9.75 18.24 -15.28
N VAL A 127 9.10 18.14 -14.13
CA VAL A 127 9.11 16.92 -13.32
C VAL A 127 7.95 16.05 -13.79
N TYR A 128 8.28 14.94 -14.43
CA TYR A 128 7.31 13.98 -14.94
C TYR A 128 6.90 13.01 -13.83
N LEU A 129 5.60 12.96 -13.56
CA LEU A 129 4.99 12.05 -12.60
C LEU A 129 4.26 10.96 -13.38
N HIS A 130 4.69 9.70 -13.22
CA HIS A 130 4.03 8.58 -13.87
C HIS A 130 2.67 8.26 -13.24
N GLY A 131 1.82 7.58 -14.01
CA GLY A 131 0.51 7.12 -13.58
C GLY A 131 0.54 5.95 -12.58
N ASN A 132 -0.64 5.53 -12.13
CA ASN A 132 -0.74 4.33 -11.29
C ASN A 132 -0.25 3.08 -12.07
N CYS A 133 0.41 2.15 -11.38
CA CYS A 133 0.98 0.93 -11.98
C CYS A 133 2.04 1.17 -13.07
N SER A 134 2.54 2.40 -13.21
CA SER A 134 3.53 2.80 -14.22
C SER A 134 4.90 3.03 -13.57
N SER A 135 5.85 3.53 -14.35
CA SER A 135 7.21 3.90 -13.95
C SER A 135 7.72 5.13 -14.71
N ARG A 136 8.95 5.57 -14.43
CA ARG A 136 9.66 6.63 -15.15
C ARG A 136 9.76 6.38 -16.66
N LEU A 137 9.57 5.13 -17.12
CA LEU A 137 9.54 4.78 -18.54
C LEU A 137 8.45 5.56 -19.30
N GLU A 138 7.33 5.88 -18.65
CA GLU A 138 6.23 6.64 -19.25
C GLU A 138 6.65 8.03 -19.76
N ALA A 139 7.65 8.64 -19.10
CA ALA A 139 8.20 9.94 -19.46
C ALA A 139 8.81 9.96 -20.87
N MET A 140 9.22 8.80 -21.41
CA MET A 140 9.78 8.67 -22.75
C MET A 140 8.85 9.22 -23.83
N SER A 141 7.54 9.14 -23.62
CA SER A 141 6.53 9.68 -24.55
C SER A 141 6.52 11.21 -24.61
N ALA A 142 6.97 11.90 -23.54
CA ALA A 142 7.01 13.35 -23.46
C ALA A 142 8.32 13.94 -24.01
N LEU A 143 9.40 13.16 -24.04
CA LEU A 143 10.72 13.62 -24.49
C LEU A 143 10.73 14.22 -25.90
N PRO A 144 10.08 13.61 -26.92
CA PRO A 144 10.05 14.15 -28.28
C PRO A 144 9.43 15.55 -28.40
N VAL A 145 8.59 15.94 -27.43
CA VAL A 145 7.90 17.23 -27.42
C VAL A 145 8.67 18.26 -26.60
N LEU A 146 9.14 17.88 -25.41
CA LEU A 146 9.73 18.82 -24.44
C LEU A 146 11.19 19.15 -24.75
N LEU A 147 12.00 18.14 -25.09
CA LEU A 147 13.44 18.31 -25.27
C LEU A 147 13.80 19.27 -26.42
N PRO A 148 13.14 19.22 -27.60
CA PRO A 148 13.42 20.18 -28.68
C PRO A 148 13.12 21.63 -28.32
N LEU A 149 12.20 21.85 -27.37
CA LEU A 149 11.84 23.17 -26.83
C LEU A 149 12.82 23.66 -25.75
N ASN A 150 13.94 22.95 -25.56
CA ASN A 150 14.92 23.24 -24.51
C ASN A 150 14.32 23.19 -23.09
N ILE A 151 13.34 22.32 -22.89
CA ILE A 151 12.77 21.97 -21.58
C ILE A 151 13.35 20.62 -21.17
N THR A 152 14.07 20.58 -20.06
CA THR A 152 14.61 19.32 -19.50
C THR A 152 13.50 18.55 -18.81
N VAL A 153 13.65 17.23 -18.75
CA VAL A 153 12.63 16.35 -18.16
C VAL A 153 13.27 15.54 -17.05
N PHE A 154 12.75 15.65 -15.83
CA PHE A 154 13.15 14.83 -14.69
C PHE A 154 12.04 13.84 -14.39
N ALA A 155 12.32 12.55 -14.49
CA ALA A 155 11.38 11.48 -14.21
C ALA A 155 11.89 10.61 -13.07
N PHE A 156 11.00 10.07 -12.25
CA PHE A 156 11.35 9.19 -11.15
C PHE A 156 10.23 8.20 -10.86
N ASP A 157 10.56 7.05 -10.27
CA ASP A 157 9.52 6.14 -9.77
C ASP A 157 9.14 6.51 -8.35
N PHE A 158 7.84 6.60 -8.07
CA PHE A 158 7.34 6.76 -6.71
C PHE A 158 7.76 5.58 -5.83
N SER A 159 7.83 5.79 -4.52
CA SER A 159 8.04 4.68 -3.59
C SER A 159 6.99 3.60 -3.81
N GLY A 160 7.40 2.34 -3.88
CA GLY A 160 6.52 1.21 -4.15
C GLY A 160 6.06 1.03 -5.60
N SER A 161 6.60 1.81 -6.54
CA SER A 161 6.40 1.66 -7.98
C SER A 161 7.75 1.43 -8.68
N GLY A 162 7.69 0.83 -9.89
CA GLY A 162 8.85 0.60 -10.73
C GLY A 162 9.98 -0.10 -9.97
N ARG A 163 11.16 0.52 -10.02
CA ARG A 163 12.39 0.06 -9.38
C ARG A 163 12.69 0.78 -8.06
N SER A 164 11.81 1.66 -7.58
CA SER A 164 11.96 2.37 -6.31
C SER A 164 11.60 1.51 -5.10
N ASP A 165 12.24 1.80 -3.96
CA ASP A 165 11.99 1.12 -2.69
C ASP A 165 10.60 1.46 -2.11
N GLY A 166 10.17 0.66 -1.13
CA GLY A 166 8.99 0.92 -0.32
C GLY A 166 7.82 -0.04 -0.59
N PRO A 167 7.05 -0.45 0.42
CA PRO A 167 6.05 -1.51 0.25
C PRO A 167 4.72 -1.05 -0.36
N TYR A 168 4.44 0.27 -0.38
CA TYR A 168 3.17 0.85 -0.84
C TYR A 168 3.43 2.06 -1.72
N ILE A 169 2.53 2.30 -2.68
CA ILE A 169 2.59 3.48 -3.54
C ILE A 169 2.30 4.75 -2.75
N SER A 170 3.00 5.85 -3.04
CA SER A 170 2.80 7.13 -2.36
C SER A 170 1.65 7.99 -2.90
N LEU A 171 0.99 7.56 -3.99
CA LEU A 171 -0.15 8.28 -4.62
C LEU A 171 0.09 9.79 -4.82
N GLY A 172 1.32 10.19 -5.13
CA GLY A 172 1.67 11.62 -5.33
C GLY A 172 1.74 12.48 -4.06
N PHE A 173 1.50 11.96 -2.86
CA PHE A 173 1.46 12.75 -1.62
C PHE A 173 2.81 13.39 -1.20
N ARG A 174 3.91 13.03 -1.86
CA ARG A 174 5.28 13.37 -1.40
C ARG A 174 6.23 13.87 -2.49
N VAL A 175 5.70 14.45 -3.57
CA VAL A 175 6.52 15.06 -4.62
C VAL A 175 7.37 16.21 -4.06
N ASP A 176 6.79 17.04 -3.18
CA ASP A 176 7.47 18.23 -2.63
C ASP A 176 8.75 17.91 -1.85
N CYS A 177 8.78 16.82 -1.07
CA CYS A 177 10.00 16.46 -0.33
C CYS A 177 11.09 15.91 -1.25
N LEU A 178 10.71 15.24 -2.33
CA LEU A 178 11.65 14.74 -3.33
C LEU A 178 12.29 15.90 -4.09
N LEU A 179 11.50 16.91 -4.48
CA LEU A 179 12.01 18.11 -5.14
C LEU A 179 12.95 18.92 -4.26
N ARG A 180 12.75 18.93 -2.94
CA ARG A 180 13.68 19.56 -2.01
C ARG A 180 14.99 18.79 -1.89
N GLU A 181 14.92 17.46 -1.85
CA GLU A 181 16.11 16.60 -1.81
C GLU A 181 16.92 16.75 -3.09
N TRP A 182 16.25 16.61 -4.24
CA TRP A 182 16.87 16.83 -5.55
C TRP A 182 17.45 18.23 -5.67
N ARG A 183 16.73 19.29 -5.27
CA ARG A 183 17.27 20.66 -5.24
C ARG A 183 18.46 20.83 -4.30
N SER A 184 18.58 20.01 -3.24
CA SER A 184 19.72 20.06 -2.33
C SER A 184 20.95 19.36 -2.92
N GLU A 185 20.76 18.26 -3.66
CA GLU A 185 21.83 17.60 -4.41
C GLU A 185 22.25 18.41 -5.64
N GLU A 186 21.29 18.96 -6.39
CA GLU A 186 21.47 19.95 -7.47
C GLU A 186 21.85 21.34 -6.92
N GLY A 187 21.97 21.54 -5.60
CA GLY A 187 22.41 22.81 -5.00
C GLY A 187 23.83 23.21 -5.38
N SER A 188 24.60 22.30 -5.99
CA SER A 188 25.88 22.58 -6.67
C SER A 188 25.71 23.00 -8.14
N ILE A 189 24.53 22.84 -8.72
CA ILE A 189 24.11 23.22 -10.09
C ILE A 189 22.77 23.96 -9.98
N LEU A 190 22.85 25.19 -9.47
CA LEU A 190 21.72 26.06 -9.12
C LEU A 190 20.54 26.05 -10.12
N ALA A 191 19.35 25.64 -9.71
CA ALA A 191 18.08 25.96 -10.38
C ALA A 191 17.51 27.30 -9.84
N LEU A 192 16.83 28.10 -10.68
CA LEU A 192 16.11 29.33 -10.27
C LEU A 192 14.76 28.99 -9.60
#